data_AF-A0A1S2K1E5-F1
#
_entry.id   AF-A0A1S2K1E5-F1
#
_cell.length_a   1.000
_cell.length_b   1.000
_cell.length_c   1.000
_cell.angle_alpha   90.00
_cell.angle_beta   90.00
_cell.angle_gamma   90.00
#
_symmetry.space_group_name_H-M   'P 1'
#
loop_
_entity.id
_entity.type
_entity.pdbx_description
1 polymer ?
#
loop_
_entity_poly.entity_id
_entity_poly.type
_entity_poly.pdbx_seq_one_letter_code
_entity_poly.pdbx_strand_id
1 'polypeptide(L)'
;MTPTYVLDGRQIRTLEDFWRVIGEAINGPGGYFGRNLDAFADCLSGGFGAPDDDDYVVEWRDHRLSRQYLGYPETIRQLEIRLSRCHPTNRPSVSADLAAARQERGTTVFDWLVEIFSYRAPGVLRLR
;
A
#
# COMPACT_ATOMS: atom_id res chain seq x y z
N MET A 1 21.24 2.96 -15.68
CA MET A 1 20.85 3.78 -14.51
C MET A 1 19.52 3.22 -14.03
N THR A 2 19.44 2.75 -12.80
CA THR A 2 18.20 2.23 -12.19
C THR A 2 17.18 3.38 -12.05
N PRO A 3 16.04 3.37 -12.75
CA PRO A 3 15.02 4.39 -12.61
C PRO A 3 14.54 4.50 -11.17
N THR A 4 14.31 5.73 -10.70
CA THR A 4 13.81 5.99 -9.35
C THR A 4 12.47 6.71 -9.44
N TYR A 5 11.44 6.06 -8.93
CA TYR A 5 10.09 6.61 -8.79
C TYR A 5 9.90 7.15 -7.39
N VAL A 6 9.42 8.39 -7.29
CA VAL A 6 9.33 9.08 -6.00
C VAL A 6 7.89 9.19 -5.56
N LEU A 7 7.59 8.69 -4.37
CA LEU A 7 6.33 8.93 -3.68
C LEU A 7 6.51 10.08 -2.69
N ASP A 8 5.73 11.14 -2.85
CA ASP A 8 5.66 12.23 -1.88
C ASP A 8 4.73 11.84 -0.74
N GLY A 9 5.30 11.42 0.39
CA GLY A 9 4.55 10.94 1.55
C GLY A 9 3.63 11.98 2.20
N ARG A 10 3.86 13.28 1.93
CA ARG A 10 2.97 14.36 2.40
C ARG A 10 1.61 14.32 1.70
N GLN A 11 1.52 13.70 0.53
CA GLN A 11 0.30 13.54 -0.25
C GLN A 11 -0.45 12.26 0.09
N ILE A 12 0.14 11.35 0.88
CA ILE A 12 -0.43 10.04 1.20
C ILE A 12 -1.02 10.09 2.60
N ARG A 13 -2.33 10.31 2.68
CA ARG A 13 -3.08 10.40 3.95
C ARG A 13 -4.09 9.27 4.13
N THR A 14 -4.40 8.55 3.06
CA THR A 14 -5.31 7.41 3.02
C THR A 14 -4.73 6.31 2.13
N LEU A 15 -5.26 5.10 2.23
CA LEU A 15 -4.86 4.01 1.33
C LEU A 15 -5.18 4.33 -0.14
N GLU A 16 -6.28 5.04 -0.38
CA GLU A 16 -6.68 5.50 -1.71
C GLU A 16 -5.71 6.55 -2.27
N ASP A 17 -5.18 7.45 -1.44
CA ASP A 17 -4.11 8.36 -1.85
C ASP A 17 -2.85 7.60 -2.26
N PHE A 18 -2.49 6.54 -1.52
CA PHE A 18 -1.33 5.72 -1.86
C PHE A 18 -1.48 5.14 -3.27
N TRP A 19 -2.63 4.54 -3.61
CA TRP A 19 -2.88 4.00 -4.96
C TRP A 19 -2.72 5.04 -6.06
N ARG A 20 -3.24 6.25 -5.84
CA ARG A 20 -3.10 7.36 -6.78
C ARG A 20 -1.64 7.77 -6.93
N VAL A 21 -0.94 8.03 -5.82
CA VAL A 21 0.44 8.55 -5.83
C VAL A 21 1.40 7.54 -6.47
N ILE A 22 1.28 6.25 -6.16
CA ILE A 22 2.15 5.22 -6.77
C ILE A 22 1.84 4.98 -8.24
N GLY A 23 0.56 4.97 -8.61
CA GLY A 23 0.14 4.89 -10.00
C GLY A 23 0.65 6.07 -10.84
N GLU A 24 0.55 7.28 -10.29
CA GLU A 24 1.04 8.50 -10.94
C GLU A 24 2.55 8.53 -11.06
N ALA A 25 3.27 8.09 -10.02
CA ALA A 25 4.73 8.05 -10.03
C ALA A 25 5.25 7.08 -11.11
N ILE A 26 4.70 5.87 -11.19
CA ILE A 26 5.22 4.82 -12.07
C ILE A 26 4.72 4.98 -13.51
N ASN A 27 3.43 5.26 -13.69
CA ASN A 27 2.75 5.21 -14.99
C ASN A 27 2.24 6.58 -15.49
N GLY A 28 2.71 7.67 -14.88
CA GLY A 28 2.34 9.03 -15.27
C GLY A 28 0.95 9.46 -14.78
N PRO A 29 0.50 10.70 -15.06
CA PRO A 29 -0.73 11.26 -14.51
C PRO A 29 -1.97 10.36 -14.69
N GLY A 30 -2.67 10.05 -13.60
CA GLY A 30 -3.80 9.12 -13.60
C GLY A 30 -3.43 7.64 -13.81
N GLY A 31 -2.14 7.32 -13.79
CA GLY A 31 -1.59 5.98 -14.00
C GLY A 31 -2.10 4.96 -12.98
N TYR A 32 -2.10 3.70 -13.39
CA TYR A 32 -2.56 2.59 -12.55
C TYR A 32 -1.36 1.80 -12.04
N PHE A 33 -1.37 1.45 -10.75
CA PHE A 33 -0.43 0.50 -10.17
C PHE A 33 -1.09 -0.22 -8.99
N GLY A 34 -2.28 -0.78 -9.25
CA GLY A 34 -3.16 -1.37 -8.24
C GLY A 34 -4.18 -0.38 -7.65
N ARG A 35 -5.35 -0.90 -7.26
CA ARG A 35 -6.40 -0.17 -6.51
C ARG A 35 -6.87 -0.92 -5.26
N ASN A 36 -6.15 -1.98 -4.90
CA ASN A 36 -6.30 -2.78 -3.70
C ASN A 36 -4.98 -3.53 -3.45
N LEU A 37 -4.85 -4.18 -2.29
CA LEU A 37 -3.60 -4.83 -1.86
C LEU A 37 -3.17 -5.97 -2.80
N ASP A 38 -4.11 -6.80 -3.27
CA ASP A 38 -3.82 -7.93 -4.15
C ASP A 38 -3.34 -7.45 -5.52
N ALA A 39 -4.08 -6.52 -6.13
CA ALA A 39 -3.71 -5.93 -7.42
C ALA A 39 -2.40 -5.14 -7.36
N PHE A 40 -2.11 -4.50 -6.22
CA PHE A 40 -0.82 -3.84 -5.98
C PHE A 40 0.32 -4.88 -5.91
N ALA A 41 0.12 -5.97 -5.18
CA ALA A 41 1.07 -7.08 -5.11
C ALA A 41 1.33 -7.73 -6.47
N ASP A 42 0.29 -7.88 -7.29
CA ASP A 42 0.38 -8.37 -8.66
C ASP A 42 1.18 -7.40 -9.55
N CYS A 43 0.92 -6.09 -9.46
CA CYS A 43 1.66 -5.08 -10.22
C CYS A 43 3.17 -5.08 -9.88
N LEU A 44 3.52 -5.25 -8.60
CA LEU A 44 4.91 -5.36 -8.17
C LEU A 44 5.63 -6.59 -8.73
N SER A 45 4.88 -7.66 -9.04
CA SER A 45 5.43 -8.91 -9.57
C SER A 45 5.64 -8.87 -11.10
N GLY A 46 5.37 -7.73 -11.75
CA GLY A 46 5.53 -7.53 -13.20
C GLY A 46 4.25 -7.77 -14.02
N GLY A 47 4.29 -7.45 -15.32
CA GLY A 47 3.23 -7.78 -16.29
C GLY A 47 2.06 -6.79 -16.43
N PHE A 48 1.99 -5.72 -15.64
CA PHE A 48 0.90 -4.72 -15.65
C PHE A 48 1.37 -3.27 -15.90
N GLY A 49 2.40 -3.09 -16.73
CA GLY A 49 3.04 -1.79 -16.95
C GLY A 49 4.02 -1.39 -15.84
N ALA A 50 4.43 -2.35 -15.01
CA ALA A 50 5.67 -2.19 -14.25
C ALA A 50 6.84 -2.09 -15.25
N PRO A 51 7.90 -1.32 -14.93
CA PRO A 51 9.07 -1.23 -15.80
C PRO A 51 9.56 -2.62 -16.17
N ASP A 52 9.74 -2.87 -17.46
CA ASP A 52 10.41 -4.09 -17.92
C ASP A 52 11.84 -4.06 -17.34
N ASP A 53 12.23 -5.18 -16.74
CA ASP A 53 13.45 -5.42 -15.97
C ASP A 53 13.37 -4.99 -14.50
N ASP A 54 13.69 -5.94 -13.61
CA ASP A 54 13.71 -5.90 -12.14
C ASP A 54 14.65 -4.84 -11.52
N ASP A 55 15.00 -3.80 -12.27
CA ASP A 55 16.00 -2.77 -11.95
C ASP A 55 15.36 -1.38 -11.79
N TYR A 56 14.32 -1.26 -10.97
CA TYR A 56 13.78 0.04 -10.53
C TYR A 56 13.72 0.20 -9.01
N VAL A 57 13.62 1.43 -8.56
CA VAL A 57 13.52 1.80 -7.14
C VAL A 57 12.30 2.68 -6.91
N VAL A 58 11.62 2.45 -5.79
CA VAL A 58 10.58 3.34 -5.27
C VAL A 58 11.10 4.04 -4.02
N GLU A 59 11.31 5.34 -4.10
CA GLU A 59 11.65 6.19 -2.95
C GLU A 59 10.39 6.80 -2.34
N TRP A 60 10.02 6.34 -1.14
CA TRP A 60 8.94 6.95 -0.37
C TRP A 60 9.52 8.01 0.57
N ARG A 61 9.44 9.27 0.13
CA ARG A 61 9.95 10.42 0.88
C ARG A 61 8.92 10.88 1.89
N ASP A 62 9.38 11.41 3.02
CA ASP A 62 8.52 11.85 4.12
C ASP A 62 7.57 10.74 4.60
N HIS A 63 8.00 9.47 4.49
CA HIS A 63 7.17 8.29 4.78
C HIS A 63 6.66 8.29 6.23
N ARG A 64 7.34 8.98 7.15
CA ARG A 64 6.90 9.12 8.55
C ARG A 64 5.57 9.85 8.68
N LEU A 65 5.29 10.82 7.81
CA LEU A 65 3.99 11.49 7.76
C LEU A 65 2.92 10.52 7.24
N SER A 66 3.21 9.79 6.17
CA SER A 66 2.31 8.75 5.67
C SER A 66 2.06 7.69 6.74
N ARG A 67 3.08 7.24 7.47
CA ARG A 67 2.95 6.26 8.55
C ARG A 67 2.02 6.74 9.66
N GLN A 68 2.05 8.02 10.01
CA GLN A 68 1.13 8.58 10.98
C GLN A 68 -0.31 8.54 10.47
N TYR A 69 -0.55 8.94 9.22
CA TYR A 69 -1.90 8.94 8.64
C TYR A 69 -2.44 7.53 8.34
N LEU A 70 -1.58 6.63 7.87
CA LEU A 70 -1.87 5.23 7.56
C LEU A 70 -1.76 4.31 8.78
N GLY A 71 -1.79 4.88 10.00
CA GLY A 71 -1.78 4.14 11.27
C GLY A 71 -3.13 3.49 11.60
N TYR A 72 -3.38 3.22 12.88
CA TYR A 72 -4.60 2.53 13.33
C TYR A 72 -5.93 3.19 12.89
N PRO A 73 -6.10 4.53 12.90
CA PRO A 73 -7.36 5.14 12.44
C PRO A 73 -7.73 4.77 11.00
N GLU A 74 -6.77 4.87 10.08
CA GLU A 74 -6.97 4.47 8.68
C GLU A 74 -7.14 2.95 8.55
N THR A 75 -6.40 2.18 9.35
CA THR A 75 -6.52 0.71 9.39
C THR A 75 -7.93 0.26 9.80
N ILE A 76 -8.49 0.88 10.84
CA ILE A 76 -9.87 0.64 11.29
C ILE A 76 -10.85 0.98 10.16
N ARG A 77 -10.70 2.15 9.53
CA ARG A 77 -11.57 2.56 8.42
C ARG A 77 -11.54 1.55 7.26
N GLN A 78 -10.36 1.09 6.86
CA GLN A 78 -10.20 0.12 5.78
C GLN A 78 -10.78 -1.26 6.16
N LEU A 79 -10.61 -1.70 7.41
CA LEU A 79 -11.20 -2.94 7.91
C LEU A 79 -12.72 -2.88 8.00
N GLU A 80 -13.31 -1.74 8.36
CA GLU A 80 -14.77 -1.54 8.33
C GLU A 80 -15.32 -1.62 6.90
N ILE A 81 -14.66 -0.97 5.95
CA ILE A 81 -14.99 -1.07 4.52
C ILE A 81 -14.90 -2.52 4.05
N ARG A 82 -13.80 -3.21 4.38
CA ARG A 82 -13.59 -4.62 4.03
C ARG A 82 -14.65 -5.51 4.64
N LEU A 83 -14.99 -5.32 5.91
CA LEU A 83 -16.01 -6.11 6.62
C LEU A 83 -17.38 -5.98 5.94
N SER A 84 -17.74 -4.77 5.48
CA SER A 84 -19.02 -4.51 4.81
C SER A 84 -19.15 -5.19 3.43
N ARG A 85 -18.02 -5.49 2.77
CA ARG A 85 -17.98 -5.99 1.38
C ARG A 85 -17.47 -7.42 1.25
N CYS A 86 -16.77 -7.96 2.25
CA CYS A 86 -16.14 -9.26 2.16
C CYS A 86 -17.16 -10.41 2.16
N HIS A 87 -16.76 -11.52 1.54
CA HIS A 87 -17.52 -12.77 1.54
C HIS A 87 -17.79 -13.24 2.99
N PRO A 88 -18.96 -13.83 3.29
CA PRO A 88 -19.31 -14.26 4.66
C PRO A 88 -18.26 -15.12 5.36
N THR A 89 -17.54 -15.96 4.63
CA THR A 89 -16.46 -16.81 5.19
C THR A 89 -15.28 -16.00 5.75
N ASN A 90 -15.04 -14.80 5.24
CA ASN A 90 -13.93 -13.95 5.67
C ASN A 90 -14.34 -13.01 6.82
N ARG A 91 -15.64 -12.80 7.04
CA ARG A 91 -16.15 -11.86 8.06
C ARG A 91 -15.60 -12.13 9.47
N PRO A 92 -15.50 -13.39 9.97
CA PRO A 92 -14.93 -13.64 11.29
C PRO A 92 -13.48 -13.14 11.40
N SER A 93 -12.66 -13.41 10.39
CA SER A 93 -11.26 -12.97 10.35
C SER A 93 -11.17 -11.44 10.32
N VAL A 94 -11.88 -10.79 9.40
CA VAL A 94 -11.84 -9.32 9.26
C VAL A 94 -12.38 -8.63 10.52
N SER A 95 -13.40 -9.21 11.17
CA SER A 95 -13.91 -8.69 12.43
C SER A 95 -12.91 -8.83 13.58
N ALA A 96 -12.13 -9.91 13.62
CA ALA A 96 -11.07 -10.09 14.61
C ALA A 96 -9.94 -9.08 14.40
N ASP A 97 -9.52 -8.87 13.16
CA ASP A 97 -8.52 -7.85 12.78
C ASP A 97 -9.01 -6.45 13.17
N LEU A 98 -10.28 -6.13 12.89
CA LEU A 98 -10.88 -4.85 13.28
C LEU A 98 -10.90 -4.65 14.80
N ALA A 99 -11.24 -5.70 15.56
CA ALA A 99 -11.24 -5.66 17.02
C ALA A 99 -9.83 -5.50 17.62
N ALA A 100 -8.81 -6.09 16.97
CA ALA A 100 -7.41 -5.91 17.33
C ALA A 100 -6.92 -4.49 17.02
N ALA A 101 -7.21 -3.98 15.82
CA ALA A 101 -6.83 -2.63 15.39
C ALA A 101 -7.44 -1.53 16.27
N ARG A 102 -8.69 -1.70 16.72
CA ARG A 102 -9.34 -0.79 17.69
C ARG A 102 -8.66 -0.74 19.06
N GLN A 103 -7.86 -1.75 19.38
CA GLN A 103 -7.03 -1.80 20.59
C GLN A 103 -5.56 -1.51 20.28
N GLU A 104 -5.28 -0.93 19.11
CA GLU A 104 -3.94 -0.63 18.62
C GLU A 104 -3.01 -1.86 18.64
N ARG A 105 -3.57 -3.01 18.22
CA ARG A 105 -2.83 -4.27 18.04
C ARG A 105 -2.87 -4.74 16.60
N GLY A 106 -1.86 -5.51 16.21
CA GLY A 106 -1.68 -5.97 14.84
C GLY A 106 -0.98 -4.92 13.97
N THR A 107 -0.86 -5.22 12.69
CA THR A 107 -0.21 -4.36 11.69
C THR A 107 -1.17 -3.29 11.17
N THR A 108 -0.59 -2.16 10.76
CA THR A 108 -1.33 -1.04 10.17
C THR A 108 -1.34 -1.11 8.65
N VAL A 109 -2.15 -0.26 8.01
CA VAL A 109 -2.14 -0.08 6.56
C VAL A 109 -0.73 0.25 6.04
N PHE A 110 0.02 1.09 6.76
CA PHE A 110 1.42 1.38 6.39
C PHE A 110 2.26 0.10 6.39
N ASP A 111 2.13 -0.73 7.43
CA ASP A 111 2.88 -1.97 7.55
C ASP A 111 2.50 -2.97 6.45
N TRP A 112 1.21 -3.08 6.10
CA TRP A 112 0.75 -3.95 5.00
C TRP A 112 1.41 -3.58 3.67
N LEU A 113 1.51 -2.28 3.36
CA LEU A 113 2.14 -1.80 2.13
C LEU A 113 3.64 -2.12 2.10
N VAL A 114 4.35 -1.88 3.21
CA VAL A 114 5.78 -2.18 3.34
C VAL A 114 6.05 -3.68 3.26
N GLU A 115 5.20 -4.49 3.87
CA GLU A 115 5.30 -5.96 3.83
C GLU A 115 5.09 -6.48 2.40
N ILE A 116 4.10 -5.95 1.67
CA ILE A 116 3.87 -6.31 0.27
C ILE A 116 5.08 -5.97 -0.60
N PHE A 117 5.66 -4.77 -0.46
CA PHE A 117 6.92 -4.43 -1.14
C PHE A 117 8.02 -5.43 -0.79
N SER A 118 8.20 -5.73 0.50
CA SER A 118 9.28 -6.59 0.98
C SER A 118 9.15 -8.03 0.48
N TYR A 119 7.92 -8.53 0.32
CA TYR A 119 7.65 -9.89 -0.16
C TYR A 119 7.64 -10.00 -1.69
N ARG A 120 7.03 -9.03 -2.39
CA ARG A 120 6.82 -9.09 -3.85
C ARG A 120 7.96 -8.50 -4.66
N ALA A 121 8.64 -7.48 -4.13
CA ALA A 121 9.71 -6.77 -4.81
C ALA A 121 10.84 -6.41 -3.83
N PRO A 122 11.57 -7.41 -3.30
CA PRO A 122 12.62 -7.18 -2.32
C PRO A 122 13.69 -6.20 -2.83
N GLY A 123 14.00 -5.17 -2.04
CA GLY A 123 15.02 -4.17 -2.40
C GLY A 123 14.53 -2.99 -3.25
N VAL A 124 13.30 -3.04 -3.78
CA VAL A 124 12.72 -1.94 -4.57
C VAL A 124 12.38 -0.73 -3.70
N LEU A 125 11.83 -0.95 -2.50
CA LEU A 125 11.38 0.14 -1.62
C LEU A 125 12.54 0.76 -0.83
N ARG A 126 12.65 2.09 -0.88
CA ARG A 126 13.50 2.90 -0.01
C ARG A 126 12.65 3.91 0.76
N LEU A 127 12.58 3.74 2.08
CA LEU A 127 11.95 4.71 2.97
C LEU A 127 12.94 5.84 3.27
N ARG A 128 12.54 7.09 3.02
CA ARG A 128 13.36 8.29 3.21
C ARG A 128 12.65 9.34 4.07
#